data_AF-A0A7Y4NFE0-F1
#
_entry.id   AF-A0A7Y4NFE0-F1
#
_cell.length_a   1.000
_cell.length_b   1.000
_cell.length_c   1.000
_cell.angle_alpha   90.00
_cell.angle_beta   90.00
_cell.angle_gamma   90.00
#
_symmetry.space_group_name_H-M   'P 1'
#
loop_
_entity.id
_entity.type
_entity.pdbx_description
1 polymer ?
#
loop_
_entity_poly.entity_id
_entity_poly.type
_entity_poly.pdbx_seq_one_letter_code
_entity_poly.pdbx_strand_id
1 'polypeptide(L)'
;MSAPSTSSRQGRLLLGGIGVCAVAIVGAARLFTAHEQVLFVNALDTSVTVTAGGEQFSLVANEHRVLKMPIGPMDVDVRSEAATLAHETVFVTDEGGLFVYNVLGAAPLFMTTVRYERDDAPVSSSEPSTLVVAGTPFLRVGRIDYVLTDPPQRIEMRKEDGQYTTRLHLGQAPGGWASSYGWLMTNHQPAKAARLSEAILRALPETPGVENAAFVSRMVLAREEGLLASLAITRAERDAHPDNADAQRTWMRDMRRAGRNEEVRAYYQAELERHPDSLVMAVLLARVEPEPGGTARLEALVRSHPGELLPRRALAVRYARQQRWADALPLLDAMEQGDPDYARYQETHAEVLVALGRRAEAARRLSERLLQAGAENEPPELADVQLYAKLVGHASQDGQENAAMRQLIAWAQKDRPEGQVARWLAASLGQAPEADESRTPPDDSVATAVRVMLALAEEPEFAARAAAHVDFLTFRHVGTEAGMLLAAEFERLGDAALAARTLDVSGVELDYGELQDVLSGKLPVESLTTLDWGERAALHLVLARQLDARGGDSKAAYARVKKELLLPGAVTIALQKWDRPKPSGAVAGDTVP
;
A
#
# COMPACT_ATOMS: atom_id res chain seq x y z
N MET A 1 -73.10 66.91 -2.01
CA MET A 1 -71.66 67.25 -2.02
C MET A 1 -71.02 66.41 -0.94
N SER A 2 -70.36 65.32 -1.33
CA SER A 2 -69.79 64.32 -0.43
C SER A 2 -68.27 64.50 -0.39
N ALA A 3 -67.71 64.70 0.80
CA ALA A 3 -66.27 64.72 1.02
C ALA A 3 -65.76 63.30 1.32
N PRO A 4 -64.61 62.86 0.78
CA PRO A 4 -64.08 61.54 1.08
C PRO A 4 -63.25 61.56 2.37
N SER A 5 -63.50 60.61 3.28
CA SER A 5 -62.69 60.39 4.47
C SER A 5 -61.39 59.66 4.10
N THR A 6 -60.25 60.26 4.36
CA THR A 6 -58.94 59.62 4.24
C THR A 6 -58.66 58.79 5.49
N SER A 7 -58.62 57.46 5.34
CA SER A 7 -58.32 56.54 6.43
C SER A 7 -56.82 56.50 6.71
N SER A 8 -56.42 56.78 7.96
CA SER A 8 -55.02 56.78 8.43
C SER A 8 -54.44 55.37 8.65
N ARG A 9 -55.16 54.31 8.27
CA ARG A 9 -54.75 52.91 8.53
C ARG A 9 -53.88 52.27 7.44
N GLN A 10 -53.82 52.84 6.22
CA GLN A 10 -52.96 52.30 5.16
C GLN A 10 -51.48 52.71 5.27
N GLY A 11 -51.17 53.79 5.99
CA GLY A 11 -49.77 54.25 6.16
C GLY A 11 -48.92 53.38 7.09
N ARG A 12 -49.52 52.65 8.05
CA ARG A 12 -48.76 51.85 9.04
C ARG A 12 -48.44 50.43 8.59
N LEU A 13 -49.18 49.87 7.62
CA LEU A 13 -48.92 48.54 7.04
C LEU A 13 -47.79 48.57 5.99
N LEU A 14 -47.63 49.67 5.25
CA LEU A 14 -46.53 49.83 4.29
C LEU A 14 -45.17 50.04 4.97
N LEU A 15 -45.11 50.75 6.10
CA LEU A 15 -43.87 50.94 6.88
C LEU A 15 -43.40 49.64 7.58
N GLY A 16 -44.33 48.78 8.01
CA GLY A 16 -44.00 47.46 8.57
C GLY A 16 -43.46 46.47 7.53
N GLY A 17 -44.01 46.46 6.31
CA GLY A 17 -43.53 45.60 5.23
C GLY A 17 -42.15 46.00 4.70
N ILE A 18 -41.87 47.31 4.61
CA ILE A 18 -40.53 47.82 4.21
C ILE A 18 -39.49 47.49 5.29
N GLY A 19 -39.85 47.57 6.58
CA GLY A 19 -38.95 47.20 7.68
C GLY A 19 -38.55 45.72 7.68
N VAL A 20 -39.50 44.81 7.42
CA VAL A 20 -39.22 43.36 7.36
C VAL A 20 -38.41 43.01 6.11
N CYS A 21 -38.72 43.61 4.95
CA CYS A 21 -37.90 43.43 3.75
C CYS A 21 -36.50 44.03 3.90
N ALA A 22 -36.35 45.19 4.56
CA ALA A 22 -35.03 45.78 4.80
C ALA A 22 -34.20 44.95 5.78
N VAL A 23 -34.79 44.35 6.82
CA VAL A 23 -34.07 43.45 7.73
C VAL A 23 -33.71 42.13 7.03
N ALA A 24 -34.58 41.59 6.17
CA ALA A 24 -34.26 40.41 5.36
C ALA A 24 -33.18 40.70 4.31
N ILE A 25 -33.20 41.88 3.68
CA ILE A 25 -32.18 42.32 2.71
C ILE A 25 -30.86 42.63 3.41
N VAL A 26 -30.87 43.25 4.59
CA VAL A 26 -29.66 43.51 5.38
C VAL A 26 -29.10 42.21 5.97
N GLY A 27 -29.96 41.27 6.39
CA GLY A 27 -29.55 39.93 6.83
C GLY A 27 -28.93 39.12 5.70
N ALA A 28 -29.56 39.10 4.52
CA ALA A 28 -29.01 38.48 3.32
C ALA A 28 -27.72 39.17 2.87
N ALA A 29 -27.67 40.51 2.84
CA ALA A 29 -26.47 41.27 2.47
C ALA A 29 -25.31 41.09 3.47
N ARG A 30 -25.59 40.89 4.76
CA ARG A 30 -24.56 40.52 5.75
C ARG A 30 -24.04 39.11 5.52
N LEU A 31 -24.91 38.16 5.21
CA LEU A 31 -24.51 36.80 4.82
C LEU A 31 -23.66 36.80 3.54
N PHE A 32 -23.96 37.67 2.57
CA PHE A 32 -23.17 37.83 1.34
C PHE A 32 -21.87 38.64 1.52
N THR A 33 -21.61 39.25 2.68
CA THR A 33 -20.39 40.05 2.94
C THR A 33 -19.52 39.51 4.06
N ALA A 34 -19.97 38.47 4.77
CA ALA A 34 -19.19 37.84 5.83
C ALA A 34 -18.15 36.89 5.21
N HIS A 35 -16.88 37.10 5.56
CA HIS A 35 -15.76 36.32 5.07
C HIS A 35 -14.94 35.78 6.25
N GLU A 36 -14.39 34.59 6.10
CA GLU A 36 -13.43 33.98 7.02
C GLU A 36 -12.09 33.72 6.34
N GLN A 37 -11.05 33.49 7.15
CA GLN A 37 -9.73 33.17 6.62
C GLN A 37 -9.63 31.69 6.28
N VAL A 38 -9.21 31.39 5.04
CA VAL A 38 -8.88 30.04 4.59
C VAL A 38 -7.41 30.02 4.17
N LEU A 39 -6.63 29.18 4.85
CA LEU A 39 -5.26 28.83 4.50
C LEU A 39 -5.29 27.67 3.50
N PHE A 40 -4.85 27.93 2.27
CA PHE A 40 -4.62 26.88 1.27
C PHE A 40 -3.16 26.44 1.34
N VAL A 41 -2.92 25.13 1.40
CA VAL A 41 -1.56 24.55 1.51
C VAL A 41 -1.37 23.49 0.42
N ASN A 42 -0.34 23.64 -0.39
CA ASN A 42 0.11 22.63 -1.36
C ASN A 42 1.41 22.00 -0.87
N ALA A 43 1.39 20.72 -0.51
CA ALA A 43 2.58 19.96 -0.12
C ALA A 43 2.87 18.79 -1.06
N LEU A 44 2.39 18.90 -2.30
CA LEU A 44 2.75 18.04 -3.41
C LEU A 44 4.03 18.58 -4.07
N ASP A 45 4.71 17.70 -4.81
CA ASP A 45 5.94 18.05 -5.53
C ASP A 45 5.67 18.77 -6.87
N THR A 46 4.40 19.06 -7.16
CA THR A 46 3.95 19.75 -8.36
C THR A 46 3.15 21.00 -8.03
N SER A 47 3.09 21.92 -8.98
CA SER A 47 2.25 23.12 -8.87
C SER A 47 0.79 22.77 -9.09
N VAL A 48 -0.09 23.47 -8.36
CA VAL A 48 -1.54 23.29 -8.47
C VAL A 48 -2.22 24.62 -8.72
N THR A 49 -3.31 24.57 -9.49
CA THR A 49 -4.25 25.67 -9.67
C THR A 49 -5.49 25.37 -8.86
N VAL A 50 -5.85 26.29 -7.98
CA VAL A 50 -7.02 26.21 -7.11
C VAL A 50 -8.04 27.23 -7.59
N THR A 51 -9.28 26.78 -7.76
CA THR A 51 -10.45 27.64 -7.93
C THR A 51 -11.37 27.45 -6.72
N ALA A 52 -11.57 28.51 -5.94
CA ALA A 52 -12.36 28.47 -4.71
C ALA A 52 -13.08 29.81 -4.50
N GLY A 53 -14.37 29.76 -4.15
CA GLY A 53 -15.14 30.98 -3.85
C GLY A 53 -15.22 31.98 -5.02
N GLY A 54 -15.07 31.51 -6.27
CA GLY A 54 -15.01 32.36 -7.46
C GLY A 54 -13.64 32.98 -7.76
N GLU A 55 -12.63 32.75 -6.93
CA GLU A 55 -11.25 33.14 -7.18
C GLU A 55 -10.45 31.98 -7.78
N GLN A 56 -9.48 32.29 -8.64
CA GLN A 56 -8.53 31.31 -9.18
C GLN A 56 -7.10 31.79 -8.89
N PHE A 57 -6.28 30.90 -8.34
CA PHE A 57 -4.88 31.17 -8.01
C PHE A 57 -4.04 29.90 -8.14
N SER A 58 -2.73 30.07 -8.27
CA SER A 58 -1.78 28.96 -8.30
C SER A 58 -0.99 28.89 -7.01
N LEU A 59 -0.64 27.67 -6.61
CA LEU A 59 0.29 27.37 -5.52
C LEU A 59 1.41 26.50 -6.11
N VAL A 60 2.65 26.97 -6.04
CA VAL A 60 3.80 26.13 -6.41
C VAL A 60 4.00 25.01 -5.37
N ALA A 61 4.91 24.08 -5.66
CA ALA A 61 5.24 22.99 -4.73
C ALA A 61 5.65 23.55 -3.36
N ASN A 62 5.07 22.99 -2.29
CA ASN A 62 5.30 23.41 -0.89
C ASN A 62 4.89 24.86 -0.55
N GLU A 63 4.09 25.52 -1.39
CA GLU A 63 3.56 26.87 -1.13
C GLU A 63 2.26 26.84 -0.32
N HIS A 64 2.00 27.94 0.39
CA HIS A 64 0.72 28.19 1.05
C HIS A 64 0.25 29.63 0.86
N ARG A 65 -1.06 29.85 0.95
CA ARG A 65 -1.66 31.18 0.83
C ARG A 65 -2.89 31.31 1.71
N VAL A 66 -2.98 32.44 2.43
CA VAL A 66 -4.19 32.79 3.19
C VAL A 66 -5.06 33.72 2.37
N LEU A 67 -6.32 33.37 2.20
CA LEU A 67 -7.33 34.14 1.48
C LEU A 67 -8.58 34.35 2.34
N LYS A 68 -9.35 35.39 2.02
CA LYS A 68 -10.64 35.64 2.65
C LYS A 68 -11.72 35.02 1.79
N MET A 69 -12.43 34.02 2.31
CA MET A 69 -13.45 33.29 1.58
C MET A 69 -14.84 33.54 2.17
N PRO A 70 -15.89 33.51 1.34
CA PRO A 70 -17.26 33.71 1.82
C PRO A 70 -17.67 32.60 2.79
N ILE A 71 -18.46 32.96 3.80
CA ILE A 71 -19.11 32.00 4.69
C ILE A 71 -20.21 31.25 3.91
N GLY A 72 -20.29 29.93 4.08
CA GLY A 72 -21.25 29.05 3.42
C GLY A 72 -20.59 27.89 2.68
N PRO A 73 -21.37 27.18 1.83
CA PRO A 73 -20.81 26.17 0.95
C PRO A 73 -19.90 26.82 -0.08
N MET A 74 -18.71 26.27 -0.25
CA MET A 74 -17.69 26.73 -1.18
C MET A 74 -17.22 25.54 -2.00
N ASP A 75 -17.45 25.59 -3.30
CA ASP A 75 -16.86 24.63 -4.23
C ASP A 75 -15.37 24.93 -4.38
N VAL A 76 -14.56 23.88 -4.26
CA VAL A 76 -13.12 23.92 -4.43
C VAL A 76 -12.73 22.93 -5.51
N ASP A 77 -12.13 23.49 -6.56
CA ASP A 77 -11.55 22.78 -7.68
C ASP A 77 -10.04 22.89 -7.61
N VAL A 78 -9.34 21.75 -7.57
CA VAL A 78 -7.89 21.70 -7.58
C VAL A 78 -7.42 20.92 -8.80
N ARG A 79 -6.53 21.51 -9.58
CA ARG A 79 -6.00 20.92 -10.82
C ARG A 79 -4.48 21.04 -10.84
N SER A 80 -3.80 19.97 -11.24
CA SER A 80 -2.41 20.05 -11.72
C SER A 80 -2.41 20.30 -13.22
N GLU A 81 -1.22 20.46 -13.81
CA GLU A 81 -1.09 20.51 -15.28
C GLU A 81 -1.59 19.21 -15.95
N ALA A 82 -1.47 18.08 -15.25
CA ALA A 82 -1.75 16.75 -15.79
C ALA A 82 -3.19 16.27 -15.53
N ALA A 83 -3.81 16.65 -14.41
CA ALA A 83 -5.08 16.08 -13.98
C ALA A 83 -5.86 17.00 -13.03
N THR A 84 -7.16 16.74 -12.92
CA THR A 84 -7.97 17.25 -11.80
C THR A 84 -7.60 16.46 -10.55
N LEU A 85 -7.15 17.14 -9.51
CA LEU A 85 -6.74 16.52 -8.24
C LEU A 85 -7.92 16.34 -7.29
N ALA A 86 -8.76 17.36 -7.16
CA ALA A 86 -9.92 17.35 -6.27
C ALA A 86 -11.04 18.23 -6.84
N HIS A 87 -12.29 17.81 -6.60
CA HIS A 87 -13.50 18.60 -6.79
C HIS A 87 -14.40 18.30 -5.61
N GLU A 88 -14.59 19.26 -4.71
CA GLU A 88 -15.39 19.07 -3.50
C GLU A 88 -16.06 20.36 -3.04
N THR A 89 -17.20 20.22 -2.37
CA THR A 89 -17.87 21.34 -1.69
C THR A 89 -17.50 21.30 -0.21
N VAL A 90 -16.78 22.32 0.26
CA VAL A 90 -16.46 22.50 1.69
C VAL A 90 -17.40 23.53 2.32
N PHE A 91 -17.49 23.54 3.64
CA PHE A 91 -18.40 24.46 4.35
C PHE A 91 -17.62 25.37 5.30
N VAL A 92 -17.59 26.66 5.00
CA VAL A 92 -16.97 27.69 5.83
C VAL A 92 -18.03 28.26 6.78
N THR A 93 -17.85 28.10 8.10
CA THR A 93 -18.83 28.55 9.11
C THR A 93 -18.49 29.95 9.65
N ASP A 94 -19.47 30.63 10.24
CA ASP A 94 -19.32 31.95 10.88
C ASP A 94 -18.80 31.90 12.33
N GLU A 95 -18.30 30.74 12.76
CA GLU A 95 -17.81 30.51 14.12
C GLU A 95 -16.46 31.20 14.40
N GLY A 96 -15.88 31.87 13.40
CA GLY A 96 -14.59 32.54 13.46
C GLY A 96 -13.39 31.59 13.50
N GLY A 97 -12.23 32.12 13.10
CA GLY A 97 -10.94 31.45 13.19
C GLY A 97 -10.30 31.20 11.82
N LEU A 98 -9.41 30.22 11.77
CA LEU A 98 -8.74 29.80 10.56
C LEU A 98 -9.32 28.47 10.08
N PHE A 99 -9.69 28.43 8.81
CA PHE A 99 -9.94 27.21 8.06
C PHE A 99 -8.70 26.84 7.29
N VAL A 100 -8.44 25.55 7.14
CA VAL A 100 -7.31 25.03 6.38
C VAL A 100 -7.86 24.15 5.27
N TYR A 101 -7.50 24.48 4.04
CA TYR A 101 -7.65 23.63 2.88
C TYR A 101 -6.27 23.07 2.51
N ASN A 102 -6.01 21.85 2.98
CA ASN A 102 -4.80 21.10 2.72
C ASN A 102 -5.03 20.25 1.46
N VAL A 103 -4.37 20.57 0.35
CA VAL A 103 -4.58 19.88 -0.94
C VAL A 103 -4.38 18.37 -0.77
N LEU A 104 -5.45 17.58 -0.99
CA LEU A 104 -5.53 16.13 -0.76
C LEU A 104 -5.23 15.66 0.67
N GLY A 105 -5.07 16.58 1.64
CA GLY A 105 -4.55 16.27 2.97
C GLY A 105 -3.04 16.03 3.00
N ALA A 106 -2.31 16.41 1.94
CA ALA A 106 -0.90 16.07 1.74
C ALA A 106 0.08 16.81 2.67
N ALA A 107 -0.25 17.99 3.16
CA ALA A 107 0.65 18.76 4.01
C ALA A 107 0.79 18.15 5.41
N PRO A 108 2.03 17.97 5.92
CA PRO A 108 2.30 17.40 7.24
C PRO A 108 2.10 18.48 8.31
N LEU A 109 0.84 18.84 8.48
CA LEU A 109 0.41 19.89 9.38
C LEU A 109 0.26 19.36 10.80
N PHE A 110 0.65 20.19 11.75
CA PHE A 110 0.52 19.89 13.18
C PHE A 110 0.15 21.14 13.98
N MET A 111 -0.55 20.94 15.08
CA MET A 111 -0.89 21.99 16.03
C MET A 111 -0.14 21.77 17.34
N THR A 112 0.51 22.81 17.85
CA THR A 112 1.15 22.81 19.17
C THR A 112 0.68 23.98 20.02
N THR A 113 0.61 23.75 21.33
CA THR A 113 0.45 24.84 22.30
C THR A 113 1.82 25.33 22.72
N VAL A 114 2.13 26.59 22.43
CA VAL A 114 3.37 27.25 22.85
C VAL A 114 3.09 27.96 24.17
N ARG A 115 3.91 27.66 25.18
CA ARG A 115 3.79 28.28 26.50
C ARG A 115 4.94 29.26 26.70
N TYR A 116 4.59 30.50 27.02
CA TYR A 116 5.53 31.53 27.42
C TYR A 116 5.41 31.76 28.92
N GLU A 117 6.55 31.80 29.60
CA GLU A 117 6.64 31.99 31.04
C GLU A 117 7.52 33.20 31.35
N ARG A 118 7.26 33.84 32.48
CA ARG A 118 8.18 34.86 33.00
C ARG A 118 9.44 34.20 33.56
N ASP A 119 10.55 34.94 33.53
CA ASP A 119 11.85 34.47 34.05
C ASP A 119 11.81 34.05 35.54
N ASP A 120 10.79 34.48 36.30
CA ASP A 120 10.59 34.17 37.72
C ASP A 120 9.55 33.06 37.98
N ALA A 121 9.00 32.43 36.94
CA ALA A 121 8.00 31.37 37.09
C ALA A 121 8.64 30.03 37.52
N PRO A 122 7.96 29.22 38.37
CA PRO A 122 8.43 27.89 38.71
C PRO A 122 8.42 26.96 37.49
N VAL A 123 9.50 26.20 37.31
CA VAL A 123 9.68 25.29 36.16
C VAL A 123 8.49 24.33 36.04
N SER A 124 7.73 24.47 34.96
CA SER A 124 6.64 23.56 34.63
C SER A 124 7.18 22.37 33.83
N SER A 125 6.86 21.14 34.25
CA SER A 125 7.35 19.90 33.63
C SER A 125 6.41 19.32 32.56
N SER A 126 5.36 20.04 32.15
CA SER A 126 4.41 19.55 31.15
C SER A 126 4.92 19.86 29.73
N GLU A 127 5.30 18.83 28.98
CA GLU A 127 5.63 18.98 27.56
C GLU A 127 4.40 19.41 26.74
N PRO A 128 4.58 20.29 25.73
CA PRO A 128 3.47 20.73 24.88
C PRO A 128 2.92 19.55 24.07
N SER A 129 1.61 19.36 24.10
CA SER A 129 0.94 18.35 23.28
C SER A 129 0.93 18.78 21.80
N THR A 130 1.44 17.92 20.92
CA THR A 130 1.36 18.08 19.47
C THR A 130 0.19 17.27 18.93
N LEU A 131 -0.71 17.92 18.20
CA LEU A 131 -1.80 17.28 17.47
C LEU A 131 -1.48 17.26 15.97
N VAL A 132 -1.32 16.07 15.40
CA VAL A 132 -1.15 15.91 13.94
C VAL A 132 -2.50 16.09 13.24
N VAL A 133 -2.54 16.97 12.23
CA VAL A 133 -3.75 17.23 11.41
C VAL A 133 -3.56 16.86 9.93
N ALA A 134 -2.49 16.13 9.61
CA ALA A 134 -2.24 15.55 8.30
C ALA A 134 -3.37 14.61 7.82
N GLY A 135 -3.47 14.38 6.50
CA GLY A 135 -4.45 13.48 5.90
C GLY A 135 -5.90 13.97 5.94
N THR A 136 -6.11 15.25 6.29
CA THR A 136 -7.43 15.87 6.35
C THR A 136 -7.47 17.02 5.34
N PRO A 137 -8.24 16.91 4.24
CA PRO A 137 -8.24 17.93 3.19
C PRO A 137 -8.80 19.27 3.64
N PHE A 138 -9.84 19.26 4.48
CA PHE A 138 -10.45 20.49 4.99
C PHE A 138 -10.75 20.38 6.47
N LEU A 139 -10.29 21.35 7.27
CA LEU A 139 -10.60 21.43 8.69
C LEU A 139 -10.63 22.87 9.22
N ARG A 140 -11.38 23.08 10.30
CA ARG A 140 -11.34 24.30 11.11
C ARG A 140 -10.36 24.10 12.26
N VAL A 141 -9.37 24.98 12.40
CA VAL A 141 -8.35 24.92 13.47
C VAL A 141 -8.56 25.97 14.56
N GLY A 142 -9.58 26.82 14.42
CA GLY A 142 -9.89 27.87 15.40
C GLY A 142 -8.92 29.06 15.33
N ARG A 143 -8.72 29.75 16.44
CA ARG A 143 -7.81 30.92 16.49
C ARG A 143 -6.36 30.45 16.62
N ILE A 144 -5.54 30.76 15.63
CA ILE A 144 -4.10 30.45 15.60
C ILE A 144 -3.31 31.74 15.72
N ASP A 145 -2.30 31.74 16.60
CA ASP A 145 -1.43 32.90 16.82
C ASP A 145 -0.23 32.90 15.87
N TYR A 146 0.27 31.72 15.53
CA TYR A 146 1.40 31.51 14.61
C TYR A 146 1.00 30.53 13.51
N VAL A 147 0.79 31.05 12.30
CA VAL A 147 0.36 30.25 11.12
C VAL A 147 1.58 30.03 10.25
N LEU A 148 2.03 28.78 10.15
CA LEU A 148 3.16 28.32 9.33
C LEU A 148 4.44 29.15 9.48
N THR A 149 4.62 29.70 10.68
CA THR A 149 5.78 30.50 11.07
C THR A 149 6.24 30.05 12.43
N ASP A 150 7.55 29.90 12.60
CA ASP A 150 8.11 29.46 13.86
C ASP A 150 7.73 30.44 14.97
N PRO A 151 7.16 29.95 16.09
CA PRO A 151 6.84 30.81 17.21
C PRO A 151 8.14 31.41 17.77
N PRO A 152 8.16 32.70 18.13
CA PRO A 152 9.34 33.31 18.72
C PRO A 152 9.69 32.59 20.02
N GLN A 153 10.98 32.49 20.34
CA GLN A 153 11.43 31.83 21.58
C GLN A 153 10.99 32.58 22.84
N ARG A 154 10.74 33.89 22.73
CA ARG A 154 10.32 34.76 23.83
C ARG A 154 9.33 35.81 23.31
N ILE A 155 8.42 36.23 24.18
CA ILE A 155 7.52 37.36 23.93
C ILE A 155 7.54 38.32 25.11
N GLU A 156 7.22 39.59 24.86
CA GLU A 156 6.95 40.52 25.96
C GLU A 156 5.60 40.19 26.59
N MET A 157 5.61 39.78 27.86
CA MET A 157 4.40 39.50 28.63
C MET A 157 3.88 40.78 29.29
N ARG A 158 2.59 41.08 29.11
CA ARG A 158 1.91 42.19 29.79
C ARG A 158 1.71 41.87 31.26
N LYS A 159 1.41 42.90 32.07
CA LYS A 159 1.07 42.71 33.49
C LYS A 159 -0.18 41.82 33.69
N GLU A 160 -1.05 41.82 32.70
CA GLU A 160 -2.34 41.12 32.67
C GLU A 160 -2.22 39.62 32.33
N ASP A 161 -1.12 39.22 31.67
CA ASP A 161 -0.92 37.86 31.13
C ASP A 161 -0.58 36.79 32.19
N GLY A 162 -0.66 37.13 33.49
CA GLY A 162 -0.35 36.22 34.58
C GLY A 162 1.12 35.77 34.62
N GLN A 163 1.38 34.58 35.20
CA GLN A 163 2.71 33.98 35.27
C GLN A 163 3.12 33.24 33.99
N TYR A 164 2.13 32.79 33.20
CA TYR A 164 2.33 32.15 31.91
C TYR A 164 1.19 32.52 30.96
N THR A 165 1.49 32.56 29.67
CA THR A 165 0.48 32.68 28.61
C THR A 165 0.69 31.61 27.56
N THR A 166 -0.40 31.08 27.02
CA THR A 166 -0.37 30.10 25.92
C THR A 166 -0.71 30.76 24.59
N ARG A 167 -0.12 30.24 23.53
CA ARG A 167 -0.40 30.59 22.14
C ARG A 167 -0.55 29.31 21.33
N LEU A 168 -1.38 29.34 20.29
CA LEU A 168 -1.55 28.21 19.38
C LEU A 168 -0.71 28.41 18.12
N HIS A 169 0.05 27.38 17.76
CA HIS A 169 0.88 27.34 16.56
C HIS A 169 0.37 26.24 15.64
N LEU A 170 0.14 26.60 14.37
CA LEU A 170 -0.06 25.66 13.27
C LEU A 170 1.24 25.61 12.47
N GLY A 171 1.96 24.50 12.55
CA GLY A 171 3.21 24.28 11.83
C GLY A 171 3.05 23.31 10.66
N GLN A 172 4.06 23.30 9.78
CA GLN A 172 4.22 22.32 8.70
C GLN A 172 5.61 21.69 8.82
N ALA A 173 5.68 20.37 8.95
CA ALA A 173 6.96 19.67 8.93
C ALA A 173 7.53 19.60 7.50
N PRO A 174 8.85 19.45 7.34
CA PRO A 174 9.45 19.18 6.02
C PRO A 174 9.08 17.78 5.52
N GLY A 175 9.22 17.56 4.21
CA GLY A 175 9.06 16.24 3.56
C GLY A 175 7.70 15.99 2.89
N GLY A 176 6.83 17.01 2.84
CA GLY A 176 5.62 16.98 2.02
C GLY A 176 4.66 15.83 2.36
N TRP A 177 4.03 15.27 1.32
CA TRP A 177 3.06 14.17 1.47
C TRP A 177 3.65 12.91 2.11
N ALA A 178 4.93 12.60 1.86
CA ALA A 178 5.58 11.43 2.41
C ALA A 178 5.68 11.52 3.95
N SER A 179 5.96 12.71 4.49
CA SER A 179 5.94 12.95 5.94
C SER A 179 4.52 12.83 6.52
N SER A 180 3.50 13.31 5.81
CA SER A 180 2.09 13.12 6.22
C SER A 180 1.72 11.65 6.29
N TYR A 181 2.06 10.89 5.24
CA TYR A 181 1.88 9.45 5.21
C TYR A 181 2.60 8.77 6.39
N GLY A 182 3.89 9.08 6.60
CA GLY A 182 4.68 8.54 7.70
C GLY A 182 4.04 8.80 9.07
N TRP A 183 3.62 10.04 9.34
CA TRP A 183 2.92 10.37 10.59
C TRP A 183 1.61 9.63 10.75
N LEU A 184 0.79 9.50 9.71
CA LEU A 184 -0.47 8.78 9.79
C LEU A 184 -0.23 7.30 10.10
N MET A 185 0.79 6.68 9.51
CA MET A 185 1.16 5.30 9.80
C MET A 185 1.69 5.14 11.23
N THR A 186 2.59 6.01 11.70
CA THR A 186 3.14 5.96 13.07
C THR A 186 2.07 6.22 14.14
N ASN A 187 1.06 7.02 13.85
CA ASN A 187 -0.03 7.33 14.78
C ASN A 187 -1.24 6.37 14.67
N HIS A 188 -1.08 5.21 14.02
CA HIS A 188 -2.16 4.21 13.82
C HIS A 188 -3.43 4.80 13.20
N GLN A 189 -3.27 5.59 12.13
CA GLN A 189 -4.37 6.14 11.32
C GLN A 189 -4.35 5.57 9.89
N PRO A 190 -4.37 4.23 9.70
CA PRO A 190 -4.20 3.61 8.39
C PRO A 190 -5.30 3.98 7.40
N ALA A 191 -6.55 4.20 7.85
CA ALA A 191 -7.62 4.64 6.97
C ALA A 191 -7.37 6.03 6.36
N LYS A 192 -6.75 6.95 7.11
CA LYS A 192 -6.35 8.26 6.56
C LYS A 192 -5.12 8.12 5.66
N ALA A 193 -4.14 7.30 6.03
CA ALA A 193 -2.97 7.03 5.20
C ALA A 193 -3.35 6.40 3.85
N ALA A 194 -4.27 5.44 3.85
CA ALA A 194 -4.82 4.81 2.66
C ALA A 194 -5.55 5.81 1.77
N ARG A 195 -6.48 6.61 2.33
CA ARG A 195 -7.17 7.64 1.54
C ARG A 195 -6.21 8.67 0.95
N LEU A 196 -5.22 9.13 1.72
CA LEU A 196 -4.20 10.09 1.24
C LEU A 196 -3.39 9.52 0.08
N SER A 197 -2.80 8.34 0.28
CA SER A 197 -1.94 7.71 -0.73
C SER A 197 -2.70 7.28 -1.98
N GLU A 198 -3.95 6.80 -1.86
CA GLU A 198 -4.81 6.51 -3.01
C GLU A 198 -5.19 7.77 -3.79
N ALA A 199 -5.52 8.87 -3.09
CA ALA A 199 -5.84 10.13 -3.73
C ALA A 199 -4.63 10.67 -4.52
N ILE A 200 -3.42 10.56 -3.97
CA ILE A 200 -2.20 10.96 -4.67
C ILE A 200 -1.90 10.01 -5.83
N LEU A 201 -1.97 8.69 -5.64
CA LEU A 201 -1.73 7.69 -6.70
C LEU A 201 -2.65 7.92 -7.91
N ARG A 202 -3.93 8.21 -7.64
CA ARG A 202 -4.90 8.50 -8.69
C ARG A 202 -4.58 9.78 -9.44
N ALA A 203 -4.25 10.83 -8.69
CA ALA A 203 -4.11 12.17 -9.24
C ALA A 203 -2.72 12.43 -9.86
N LEU A 204 -1.69 11.74 -9.36
CA LEU A 204 -0.28 11.89 -9.69
C LEU A 204 0.41 10.51 -9.63
N PRO A 205 0.09 9.57 -10.56
CA PRO A 205 0.59 8.20 -10.51
C PRO A 205 2.11 8.08 -10.59
N GLU A 206 2.77 9.03 -11.25
CA GLU A 206 4.23 9.10 -11.38
C GLU A 206 4.95 9.56 -10.09
N THR A 207 4.20 9.84 -9.02
CA THR A 207 4.80 10.26 -7.75
C THR A 207 5.63 9.12 -7.15
N PRO A 208 6.95 9.28 -6.95
CA PRO A 208 7.80 8.21 -6.48
C PRO A 208 7.30 7.59 -5.17
N GLY A 209 7.11 6.27 -5.15
CA GLY A 209 6.73 5.51 -3.96
C GLY A 209 5.25 5.59 -3.55
N VAL A 210 4.40 6.35 -4.26
CA VAL A 210 2.97 6.48 -3.90
C VAL A 210 2.20 5.17 -4.09
N GLU A 211 2.49 4.41 -5.15
CA GLU A 211 1.89 3.08 -5.38
C GLU A 211 2.18 2.15 -4.19
N ASN A 212 3.42 2.17 -3.72
CA ASN A 212 3.84 1.40 -2.57
C ASN A 212 3.15 1.87 -1.28
N ALA A 213 3.04 3.19 -1.06
CA ALA A 213 2.34 3.76 0.10
C ALA A 213 0.86 3.37 0.12
N ALA A 214 0.18 3.43 -1.03
CA ALA A 214 -1.21 3.01 -1.18
C ALA A 214 -1.36 1.51 -0.91
N PHE A 215 -0.48 0.68 -1.47
CA PHE A 215 -0.50 -0.75 -1.22
C PHE A 215 -0.28 -1.11 0.26
N VAL A 216 0.78 -0.57 0.89
CA VAL A 216 1.13 -0.83 2.29
C VAL A 216 0.02 -0.37 3.23
N SER A 217 -0.50 0.85 3.06
CA SER A 217 -1.57 1.36 3.92
C SER A 217 -2.85 0.55 3.81
N ARG A 218 -3.22 0.03 2.62
CA ARG A 218 -4.32 -0.92 2.48
C ARG A 218 -4.08 -2.22 3.24
N MET A 219 -2.86 -2.77 3.16
CA MET A 219 -2.51 -4.00 3.90
C MET A 219 -2.58 -3.79 5.41
N VAL A 220 -2.09 -2.65 5.92
CA VAL A 220 -2.17 -2.31 7.35
C VAL A 220 -3.61 -2.04 7.76
N LEU A 221 -4.40 -1.33 6.93
CA LEU A 221 -5.83 -1.11 7.18
C LEU A 221 -6.61 -2.42 7.30
N ALA A 222 -6.38 -3.35 6.38
CA ALA A 222 -7.02 -4.67 6.41
C ALA A 222 -6.72 -5.42 7.72
N ARG A 223 -5.53 -5.22 8.28
CA ARG A 223 -5.12 -5.85 9.54
C ARG A 223 -5.70 -5.15 10.77
N GLU A 224 -5.62 -3.82 10.83
CA GLU A 224 -6.02 -3.06 12.03
C GLU A 224 -7.54 -2.88 12.12
N GLU A 225 -8.21 -2.64 10.99
CA GLU A 225 -9.66 -2.38 10.93
C GLU A 225 -10.46 -3.52 10.27
N GLY A 226 -9.77 -4.57 9.81
CA GLY A 226 -10.37 -5.75 9.18
C GLY A 226 -10.45 -5.64 7.65
N LEU A 227 -10.47 -6.79 6.97
CA LEU A 227 -10.46 -6.89 5.51
C LEU A 227 -11.65 -6.16 4.85
N LEU A 228 -12.78 -6.03 5.55
CA LEU A 228 -13.95 -5.26 5.08
C LEU A 228 -13.63 -3.77 4.88
N ALA A 229 -12.75 -3.18 5.69
CA ALA A 229 -12.33 -1.79 5.53
C ALA A 229 -11.51 -1.60 4.24
N SER A 230 -10.55 -2.50 3.98
CA SER A 230 -9.80 -2.50 2.72
C SER A 230 -10.71 -2.73 1.50
N LEU A 231 -11.64 -3.68 1.62
CA LEU A 231 -12.65 -3.96 0.58
C LEU A 231 -13.55 -2.76 0.26
N ALA A 232 -13.91 -1.96 1.26
CA ALA A 232 -14.72 -0.76 1.05
C ALA A 232 -13.95 0.28 0.21
N ILE A 233 -12.66 0.48 0.49
CA ILE A 233 -11.79 1.38 -0.29
C ILE A 233 -11.63 0.86 -1.71
N THR A 234 -11.25 -0.41 -1.89
CA THR A 234 -10.99 -0.96 -3.23
C THR A 234 -12.26 -1.07 -4.08
N ARG A 235 -13.43 -1.32 -3.45
CA ARG A 235 -14.72 -1.23 -4.13
C ARG A 235 -15.05 0.18 -4.57
N ALA A 236 -14.87 1.19 -3.70
CA ALA A 236 -15.12 2.58 -4.06
C ALA A 236 -14.22 3.04 -5.22
N GLU A 237 -12.95 2.60 -5.21
CA GLU A 237 -12.00 2.86 -6.30
C GLU A 237 -12.45 2.24 -7.63
N ARG A 238 -12.83 0.96 -7.58
CA ARG A 238 -13.38 0.23 -8.72
C ARG A 238 -14.64 0.91 -9.29
N ASP A 239 -15.57 1.31 -8.43
CA ASP A 239 -16.84 1.91 -8.83
C ASP A 239 -16.64 3.31 -9.43
N ALA A 240 -15.63 4.06 -8.94
CA ALA A 240 -15.25 5.34 -9.52
C ALA A 240 -14.52 5.20 -10.88
N HIS A 241 -13.81 4.09 -11.10
CA HIS A 241 -13.01 3.84 -12.31
C HIS A 241 -13.28 2.44 -12.90
N PRO A 242 -14.49 2.19 -13.43
CA PRO A 242 -14.89 0.85 -13.87
C PRO A 242 -13.98 0.27 -14.97
N ASP A 243 -13.39 1.11 -15.83
CA ASP A 243 -12.49 0.68 -16.90
C ASP A 243 -11.01 0.59 -16.49
N ASN A 244 -10.66 0.96 -15.26
CA ASN A 244 -9.27 0.86 -14.78
C ASN A 244 -8.95 -0.57 -14.32
N ALA A 245 -8.11 -1.27 -15.09
CA ALA A 245 -7.71 -2.63 -14.80
C ALA A 245 -7.02 -2.81 -13.44
N ASP A 246 -6.28 -1.82 -12.94
CA ASP A 246 -5.54 -1.91 -11.68
C ASP A 246 -6.47 -1.74 -10.47
N ALA A 247 -7.45 -0.84 -10.56
CA ALA A 247 -8.52 -0.72 -9.58
C ALA A 247 -9.32 -2.03 -9.47
N GLN A 248 -9.70 -2.60 -10.62
CA GLN A 248 -10.40 -3.88 -10.69
C GLN A 248 -9.57 -5.05 -10.13
N ARG A 249 -8.27 -5.11 -10.46
CA ARG A 249 -7.35 -6.14 -9.94
C ARG A 249 -7.20 -6.05 -8.43
N THR A 250 -7.08 -4.83 -7.89
CA THR A 250 -6.92 -4.61 -6.45
C THR A 250 -8.18 -5.03 -5.68
N TRP A 251 -9.36 -4.65 -6.15
CA TRP A 251 -10.63 -5.11 -5.57
C TRP A 251 -10.79 -6.64 -5.65
N MET A 252 -10.48 -7.21 -6.81
CA MET A 252 -10.52 -8.66 -7.01
C MET A 252 -9.62 -9.38 -6.00
N ARG A 253 -8.39 -8.91 -5.79
CA ARG A 253 -7.44 -9.48 -4.82
C ARG A 253 -7.99 -9.46 -3.40
N ASP A 254 -8.52 -8.33 -2.94
CA ASP A 254 -9.09 -8.22 -1.60
C ASP A 254 -10.32 -9.11 -1.42
N MET A 255 -11.12 -9.29 -2.48
CA MET A 255 -12.25 -10.23 -2.47
C MET A 255 -11.77 -11.68 -2.38
N ARG A 256 -10.65 -12.05 -3.02
CA ARG A 256 -10.08 -13.40 -2.91
C ARG A 256 -9.59 -13.67 -1.50
N ARG A 257 -8.85 -12.72 -0.91
CA ARG A 257 -8.42 -12.81 0.50
C ARG A 257 -9.59 -12.94 1.47
N ALA A 258 -10.78 -12.48 1.07
CA ALA A 258 -12.01 -12.61 1.84
C ALA A 258 -12.78 -13.92 1.57
N GLY A 259 -12.25 -14.83 0.75
CA GLY A 259 -12.93 -16.07 0.35
C GLY A 259 -14.13 -15.86 -0.59
N ARG A 260 -14.23 -14.70 -1.26
CA ARG A 260 -15.40 -14.30 -2.06
C ARG A 260 -15.17 -14.45 -3.58
N ASN A 261 -14.41 -15.47 -3.97
CA ASN A 261 -14.02 -15.74 -5.36
C ASN A 261 -15.22 -15.91 -6.32
N GLU A 262 -16.25 -16.63 -5.87
CA GLU A 262 -17.48 -16.85 -6.64
C GLU A 262 -18.24 -15.54 -6.90
N GLU A 263 -18.28 -14.64 -5.93
CA GLU A 263 -18.91 -13.33 -6.10
C GLU A 263 -18.16 -12.45 -7.10
N VAL A 264 -16.83 -12.51 -7.12
CA VAL A 264 -16.02 -11.81 -8.13
C VAL A 264 -16.32 -12.34 -9.53
N ARG A 265 -16.42 -13.67 -9.69
CA ARG A 265 -16.77 -14.27 -10.98
C ARG A 265 -18.15 -13.86 -11.44
N ALA A 266 -19.15 -13.95 -10.57
CA ALA A 266 -20.52 -13.54 -10.87
C ALA A 266 -20.59 -12.05 -11.24
N TYR A 267 -19.82 -11.19 -10.55
CA TYR A 267 -19.71 -9.77 -10.86
C TYR A 267 -19.20 -9.54 -12.29
N TYR A 268 -18.02 -10.09 -12.64
CA TYR A 268 -17.46 -9.86 -13.98
C TYR A 268 -18.26 -10.52 -15.10
N GLN A 269 -18.95 -11.62 -14.81
CA GLN A 269 -19.90 -12.19 -15.76
C GLN A 269 -21.05 -11.22 -16.04
N ALA A 270 -21.68 -10.67 -14.99
CA ALA A 270 -22.77 -9.72 -15.14
C ALA A 270 -22.33 -8.41 -15.81
N GLU A 271 -21.14 -7.90 -15.49
CA GLU A 271 -20.59 -6.70 -16.14
C GLU A 271 -20.30 -6.94 -17.62
N LEU A 272 -19.75 -8.10 -17.99
CA LEU A 272 -19.51 -8.45 -19.38
C LEU A 272 -20.83 -8.67 -20.15
N GLU A 273 -21.87 -9.19 -19.52
CA GLU A 273 -23.21 -9.29 -20.13
C GLU A 273 -23.82 -7.91 -20.42
N ARG A 274 -23.59 -6.92 -19.55
CA ARG A 274 -24.01 -5.52 -19.76
C ARG A 274 -23.15 -4.79 -20.79
N HIS A 275 -21.85 -5.10 -20.81
CA HIS A 275 -20.83 -4.44 -21.62
C HIS A 275 -20.04 -5.48 -22.43
N PRO A 276 -20.65 -6.12 -23.44
CA PRO A 276 -20.05 -7.26 -24.16
C PRO A 276 -18.75 -6.92 -24.89
N ASP A 277 -18.53 -5.65 -25.22
CA ASP A 277 -17.33 -5.17 -25.90
C ASP A 277 -16.21 -4.73 -24.93
N SER A 278 -16.42 -4.81 -23.61
CA SER A 278 -15.40 -4.41 -22.63
C SER A 278 -14.28 -5.44 -22.54
N LEU A 279 -13.14 -5.11 -23.15
CA LEU A 279 -11.92 -5.94 -23.08
C LEU A 279 -11.44 -6.12 -21.64
N VAL A 280 -11.54 -5.08 -20.81
CA VAL A 280 -11.13 -5.13 -19.39
C VAL A 280 -11.97 -6.17 -18.63
N MET A 281 -13.30 -6.13 -18.76
CA MET A 281 -14.18 -7.12 -18.11
C MET A 281 -13.95 -8.53 -18.65
N ALA A 282 -13.75 -8.67 -19.97
CA ALA A 282 -13.47 -9.96 -20.58
C ALA A 282 -12.16 -10.60 -20.06
N VAL A 283 -11.10 -9.81 -19.91
CA VAL A 283 -9.83 -10.28 -19.32
C VAL A 283 -10.00 -10.60 -17.84
N LEU A 284 -10.67 -9.75 -17.06
CA LEU A 284 -10.87 -9.96 -15.63
C LEU A 284 -11.71 -11.20 -15.33
N LEU A 285 -12.79 -11.42 -16.09
CA LEU A 285 -13.57 -12.66 -16.03
C LEU A 285 -12.67 -13.87 -16.31
N ALA A 286 -11.86 -13.81 -17.38
CA ALA A 286 -10.95 -14.89 -17.72
C ALA A 286 -10.02 -15.26 -16.54
N ARG A 287 -9.52 -14.27 -15.78
CA ARG A 287 -8.62 -14.47 -14.63
C ARG A 287 -9.26 -15.13 -13.42
N VAL A 288 -10.59 -15.18 -13.33
CA VAL A 288 -11.34 -15.83 -12.24
C VAL A 288 -12.13 -17.05 -12.70
N GLU A 289 -12.19 -17.29 -14.01
CA GLU A 289 -12.76 -18.50 -14.58
C GLU A 289 -11.83 -19.70 -14.35
N PRO A 290 -12.39 -20.87 -13.96
CA PRO A 290 -11.63 -22.10 -13.83
C PRO A 290 -11.11 -22.58 -15.20
N GLU A 291 -10.17 -23.52 -15.14
CA GLU A 291 -9.70 -24.22 -16.34
C GLU A 291 -10.74 -25.19 -16.91
N PRO A 292 -10.75 -25.43 -18.23
CA PRO A 292 -9.93 -24.79 -19.27
C PRO A 292 -10.51 -23.45 -19.79
N GLY A 293 -11.70 -23.06 -19.32
CA GLY A 293 -12.51 -22.00 -19.91
C GLY A 293 -11.81 -20.64 -19.97
N GLY A 294 -11.21 -20.22 -18.86
CA GLY A 294 -10.53 -18.93 -18.83
C GLY A 294 -9.29 -18.87 -19.73
N THR A 295 -8.58 -19.99 -19.95
CA THR A 295 -7.43 -20.03 -20.86
C THR A 295 -7.88 -19.85 -22.30
N ALA A 296 -8.90 -20.62 -22.70
CA ALA A 296 -9.49 -20.50 -24.03
C ALA A 296 -10.00 -19.07 -24.30
N ARG A 297 -10.57 -18.40 -23.28
CA ARG A 297 -10.99 -17.00 -23.36
C ARG A 297 -9.80 -16.07 -23.61
N LEU A 298 -8.72 -16.16 -22.83
CA LEU A 298 -7.53 -15.33 -23.03
C LEU A 298 -6.86 -15.59 -24.40
N GLU A 299 -6.78 -16.84 -24.84
CA GLU A 299 -6.26 -17.19 -26.18
C GLU A 299 -7.13 -16.58 -27.29
N ALA A 300 -8.45 -16.55 -27.13
CA ALA A 300 -9.35 -15.89 -28.07
C ALA A 300 -9.19 -14.36 -28.05
N LEU A 301 -9.01 -13.76 -26.87
CA LEU A 301 -8.79 -12.31 -26.71
C LEU A 301 -7.46 -11.88 -27.35
N VAL A 302 -6.36 -12.59 -27.10
CA VAL A 302 -5.06 -12.29 -27.74
C VAL A 302 -5.14 -12.44 -29.26
N ARG A 303 -5.85 -13.45 -29.79
CA ARG A 303 -6.04 -13.62 -31.24
C ARG A 303 -6.87 -12.51 -31.87
N SER A 304 -7.93 -12.06 -31.21
CA SER A 304 -8.81 -11.00 -31.71
C SER A 304 -8.22 -9.60 -31.50
N HIS A 305 -7.31 -9.43 -30.54
CA HIS A 305 -6.70 -8.16 -30.17
C HIS A 305 -5.16 -8.29 -30.08
N PRO A 306 -4.46 -8.56 -31.20
CA PRO A 306 -3.04 -8.91 -31.17
C PRO A 306 -2.11 -7.78 -30.67
N GLY A 307 -2.57 -6.52 -30.73
CA GLY A 307 -1.82 -5.37 -30.23
C GLY A 307 -1.99 -5.09 -28.74
N GLU A 308 -3.07 -5.57 -28.12
CA GLU A 308 -3.46 -5.18 -26.76
C GLU A 308 -2.58 -5.84 -25.69
N LEU A 309 -2.05 -5.03 -24.77
CA LEU A 309 -1.13 -5.50 -23.72
C LEU A 309 -1.86 -6.32 -22.65
N LEU A 310 -3.05 -5.89 -22.24
CA LEU A 310 -3.79 -6.48 -21.12
C LEU A 310 -4.08 -7.99 -21.28
N PRO A 311 -4.68 -8.47 -22.40
CA PRO A 311 -4.89 -9.90 -22.60
C PRO A 311 -3.57 -10.67 -22.76
N ARG A 312 -2.53 -10.06 -23.35
CA ARG A 312 -1.20 -10.67 -23.49
C ARG A 312 -0.55 -10.94 -22.13
N ARG A 313 -0.52 -9.92 -21.26
CA ARG A 313 -0.03 -10.01 -19.87
C ARG A 313 -0.75 -11.11 -19.10
N ALA A 314 -2.08 -11.12 -19.19
CA ALA A 314 -2.89 -12.12 -18.49
C ALA A 314 -2.63 -13.54 -19.00
N LEU A 315 -2.48 -13.73 -20.32
CA LEU A 315 -2.19 -15.04 -20.92
C LEU A 315 -0.78 -15.53 -20.57
N ALA A 316 0.23 -14.66 -20.60
CA ALA A 316 1.61 -14.98 -20.25
C ALA A 316 1.71 -15.56 -18.83
N VAL A 317 1.15 -14.85 -17.85
CA VAL A 317 1.11 -15.30 -16.45
C VAL A 317 0.34 -16.61 -16.33
N ARG A 318 -0.79 -16.76 -17.04
CA ARG A 318 -1.59 -17.97 -16.98
C ARG A 318 -0.85 -19.20 -17.52
N TYR A 319 -0.18 -19.06 -18.68
CA TYR A 319 0.65 -20.13 -19.23
C TYR A 319 1.79 -20.51 -18.30
N ALA A 320 2.47 -19.55 -17.69
CA ALA A 320 3.51 -19.83 -16.71
C ALA A 320 2.95 -20.63 -15.51
N ARG A 321 1.78 -20.25 -14.97
CA ARG A 321 1.12 -20.99 -13.87
C ARG A 321 0.61 -22.38 -14.25
N GLN A 322 0.46 -22.66 -15.54
CA GLN A 322 0.06 -23.96 -16.09
C GLN A 322 1.24 -24.82 -16.53
N GLN A 323 2.48 -24.38 -16.32
CA GLN A 323 3.68 -25.04 -16.84
C GLN A 323 3.73 -25.11 -18.38
N ARG A 324 2.97 -24.27 -19.07
CA ARG A 324 3.05 -24.09 -20.52
C ARG A 324 4.20 -23.14 -20.86
N TRP A 325 5.41 -23.48 -20.39
CA TRP A 325 6.60 -22.61 -20.41
C TRP A 325 6.95 -22.16 -21.82
N ALA A 326 6.90 -23.09 -22.78
CA ALA A 326 7.18 -22.82 -24.19
C ALA A 326 6.17 -21.86 -24.81
N ASP A 327 4.91 -21.87 -24.36
CA ASP A 327 3.87 -20.95 -24.83
C ASP A 327 3.95 -19.59 -24.12
N ALA A 328 4.37 -19.56 -22.85
CA ALA A 328 4.53 -18.33 -22.06
C ALA A 328 5.69 -17.46 -22.58
N LEU A 329 6.81 -18.10 -22.91
CA LEU A 329 8.04 -17.43 -23.31
C LEU A 329 7.87 -16.40 -24.45
N PRO A 330 7.26 -16.72 -25.61
CA PRO A 330 7.13 -15.74 -26.69
C PRO A 330 6.27 -14.53 -26.31
N LEU A 331 5.32 -14.68 -25.39
CA LEU A 331 4.52 -13.55 -24.89
C LEU A 331 5.37 -12.65 -23.99
N LEU A 332 6.22 -13.24 -23.14
CA LEU A 332 7.11 -12.52 -22.23
C LEU A 332 8.26 -11.84 -22.97
N ASP A 333 8.84 -12.49 -23.99
CA ASP A 333 9.82 -11.88 -24.89
C ASP A 333 9.23 -10.66 -25.63
N ALA A 334 7.96 -10.74 -26.06
CA ALA A 334 7.29 -9.60 -26.69
C ALA A 334 6.98 -8.47 -25.69
N MET A 335 6.67 -8.81 -24.44
CA MET A 335 6.47 -7.82 -23.37
C MET A 335 7.79 -7.09 -23.04
N GLU A 336 8.91 -7.79 -22.94
CA GLU A 336 10.23 -7.20 -22.67
C GLU A 336 10.63 -6.10 -23.68
N GLN A 337 10.14 -6.18 -24.93
CA GLN A 337 10.50 -5.25 -26.00
C GLN A 337 9.67 -3.94 -26.04
N GLY A 338 8.50 -3.89 -25.39
CA GLY A 338 7.59 -2.75 -25.60
C GLY A 338 6.46 -2.61 -24.59
N ASP A 339 6.44 -3.40 -23.52
CA ASP A 339 5.49 -3.26 -22.44
C ASP A 339 6.06 -2.34 -21.35
N PRO A 340 5.45 -1.16 -21.08
CA PRO A 340 5.94 -0.24 -20.05
C PRO A 340 5.87 -0.84 -18.63
N ASP A 341 5.01 -1.84 -18.40
CA ASP A 341 4.87 -2.52 -17.10
C ASP A 341 5.69 -3.82 -17.03
N TYR A 342 6.61 -4.07 -17.97
CA TYR A 342 7.37 -5.33 -18.02
C TYR A 342 8.11 -5.66 -16.73
N ALA A 343 8.58 -4.65 -15.98
CA ALA A 343 9.26 -4.84 -14.70
C ALA A 343 8.45 -5.69 -13.70
N ARG A 344 7.11 -5.62 -13.75
CA ARG A 344 6.20 -6.42 -12.90
C ARG A 344 6.16 -7.91 -13.28
N TYR A 345 6.67 -8.30 -14.46
CA TYR A 345 6.62 -9.65 -15.00
C TYR A 345 8.00 -10.31 -15.14
N GLN A 346 9.07 -9.62 -14.74
CA GLN A 346 10.44 -10.10 -14.88
C GLN A 346 10.67 -11.42 -14.14
N GLU A 347 10.06 -11.60 -12.96
CA GLU A 347 10.23 -12.81 -12.16
C GLU A 347 9.60 -13.99 -12.86
N THR A 348 8.36 -13.84 -13.35
CA THR A 348 7.71 -14.85 -14.19
C THR A 348 8.53 -15.17 -15.44
N HIS A 349 9.15 -14.17 -16.07
CA HIS A 349 10.03 -14.41 -17.24
C HIS A 349 11.29 -15.18 -16.87
N ALA A 350 11.95 -14.82 -15.77
CA ALA A 350 13.11 -15.53 -15.25
C ALA A 350 12.76 -16.98 -14.89
N GLU A 351 11.63 -17.23 -14.23
CA GLU A 351 11.12 -18.57 -13.90
C GLU A 351 10.86 -19.41 -15.15
N VAL A 352 10.19 -18.84 -16.17
CA VAL A 352 9.93 -19.53 -17.45
C VAL A 352 11.25 -19.92 -18.14
N LEU A 353 12.23 -19.02 -18.18
CA LEU A 353 13.55 -19.31 -18.74
C LEU A 353 14.25 -20.42 -17.94
N VAL A 354 14.21 -20.38 -16.62
CA VAL A 354 14.80 -21.41 -15.75
C VAL A 354 14.14 -22.77 -15.96
N ALA A 355 12.80 -22.82 -16.04
CA ALA A 355 12.05 -24.04 -16.32
C ALA A 355 12.39 -24.65 -17.69
N LEU A 356 12.78 -23.82 -18.66
CA LEU A 356 13.26 -24.22 -19.98
C LEU A 356 14.77 -24.54 -20.02
N GLY A 357 15.46 -24.56 -18.87
CA GLY A 357 16.90 -24.84 -18.78
C GLY A 357 17.81 -23.66 -19.18
N ARG A 358 17.26 -22.45 -19.31
CA ARG A 358 17.95 -21.23 -19.77
C ARG A 358 18.31 -20.29 -18.62
N ARG A 359 18.68 -20.84 -17.46
CA ARG A 359 18.99 -20.07 -16.24
C ARG A 359 20.11 -19.04 -16.41
N ALA A 360 21.18 -19.39 -17.12
CA ALA A 360 22.29 -18.46 -17.39
C ALA A 360 21.84 -17.25 -18.23
N GLU A 361 20.91 -17.47 -19.15
CA GLU A 361 20.35 -16.39 -19.96
C GLU A 361 19.46 -15.47 -19.13
N ALA A 362 18.60 -16.03 -18.26
CA ALA A 362 17.79 -15.25 -17.33
C ALA A 362 18.67 -14.34 -16.44
N ALA A 363 19.75 -14.90 -15.88
CA ALA A 363 20.70 -14.13 -15.06
C ALA A 363 21.35 -12.99 -15.86
N ARG A 364 21.81 -13.26 -17.08
CA ARG A 364 22.44 -12.27 -17.96
C ARG A 364 21.48 -11.14 -18.36
N ARG A 365 20.27 -11.47 -18.81
CA ARG A 365 19.27 -10.47 -19.21
C ARG A 365 18.89 -9.57 -18.03
N LEU A 366 18.69 -10.16 -16.85
CA LEU A 366 18.35 -9.39 -15.66
C LEU A 366 19.49 -8.46 -15.24
N SER A 367 20.74 -8.95 -15.17
CA SER A 367 21.86 -8.11 -14.76
C SER A 367 22.14 -6.98 -15.74
N GLU A 368 22.08 -7.22 -17.05
CA GLU A 368 22.23 -6.17 -18.07
C GLU A 368 21.21 -5.05 -17.87
N ARG A 369 19.94 -5.41 -17.67
CA ARG A 369 18.85 -4.45 -17.42
C ARG A 369 19.06 -3.65 -16.14
N LEU A 370 19.38 -4.32 -15.03
CA LEU A 370 19.59 -3.67 -13.74
C LEU A 370 20.84 -2.76 -13.75
N LEU A 371 21.90 -3.19 -14.43
CA LEU A 371 23.13 -2.41 -14.60
C LEU A 371 22.91 -1.18 -15.47
N GLN A 372 22.06 -1.28 -16.49
CA GLN A 372 21.66 -0.13 -17.30
C GLN A 372 20.81 0.85 -16.50
N ALA A 373 19.77 0.38 -15.81
CA ALA A 373 18.88 1.23 -15.00
C ALA A 373 19.63 1.92 -13.85
N GLY A 374 20.50 1.21 -13.14
CA GLY A 374 21.26 1.79 -12.02
C GLY A 374 22.31 2.82 -12.44
N ALA A 375 22.73 2.85 -13.72
CA ALA A 375 23.56 3.92 -14.26
C ALA A 375 22.80 5.25 -14.44
N GLU A 376 21.46 5.21 -14.46
CA GLU A 376 20.58 6.37 -14.68
C GLU A 376 20.18 7.08 -13.37
N ASN A 377 20.85 6.76 -12.25
CA ASN A 377 20.71 7.30 -10.87
C ASN A 377 19.57 6.74 -10.00
N GLU A 378 18.85 5.71 -10.43
CA GLU A 378 17.89 5.00 -9.56
C GLU A 378 18.50 3.71 -9.00
N PRO A 379 18.58 3.51 -7.67
CA PRO A 379 19.07 2.26 -7.11
C PRO A 379 18.13 1.12 -7.50
N PRO A 380 18.65 -0.09 -7.81
CA PRO A 380 17.81 -1.22 -8.16
C PRO A 380 16.91 -1.62 -6.98
N GLU A 381 15.70 -2.08 -7.28
CA GLU A 381 14.82 -2.63 -6.26
C GLU A 381 15.44 -3.86 -5.60
N LEU A 382 15.27 -4.00 -4.27
CA LEU A 382 15.81 -5.12 -3.52
C LEU A 382 15.32 -6.48 -4.06
N ALA A 383 14.05 -6.55 -4.47
CA ALA A 383 13.45 -7.76 -5.03
C ALA A 383 14.19 -8.21 -6.31
N ASP A 384 14.60 -7.27 -7.16
CA ASP A 384 15.33 -7.56 -8.39
C ASP A 384 16.76 -8.06 -8.10
N VAL A 385 17.43 -7.45 -7.11
CA VAL A 385 18.75 -7.92 -6.66
C VAL A 385 18.65 -9.32 -6.05
N GLN A 386 17.59 -9.61 -5.30
CA GLN A 386 17.32 -10.94 -4.76
C GLN A 386 17.02 -11.96 -5.85
N LEU A 387 16.20 -11.61 -6.85
CA LEU A 387 15.95 -12.47 -8.00
C LEU A 387 17.26 -12.80 -8.74
N TYR A 388 18.13 -11.81 -8.94
CA TYR A 388 19.45 -12.05 -9.52
C TYR A 388 20.31 -12.99 -8.65
N ALA A 389 20.33 -12.78 -7.32
CA ALA A 389 21.03 -13.66 -6.38
C ALA A 389 20.50 -15.10 -6.41
N LYS A 390 19.18 -15.28 -6.51
CA LYS A 390 18.54 -16.58 -6.72
C LYS A 390 18.96 -17.20 -8.05
N LEU A 391 19.04 -16.43 -9.13
CA LEU A 391 19.47 -16.91 -10.44
C LEU A 391 20.93 -17.36 -10.46
N VAL A 392 21.86 -16.63 -9.84
CA VAL A 392 23.28 -17.05 -9.76
C VAL A 392 23.55 -18.05 -8.64
N GLY A 393 22.65 -18.17 -7.66
CA GLY A 393 22.70 -19.16 -6.58
C GLY A 393 23.60 -18.80 -5.40
N HIS A 394 24.08 -17.56 -5.32
CA HIS A 394 24.88 -17.06 -4.20
C HIS A 394 24.74 -15.55 -4.03
N ALA A 395 25.07 -15.05 -2.84
CA ALA A 395 25.22 -13.62 -2.55
C ALA A 395 26.69 -13.14 -2.53
N SER A 396 27.64 -14.03 -2.86
CA SER A 396 29.07 -13.74 -2.76
C SER A 396 29.49 -12.53 -3.61
N GLN A 397 30.35 -11.71 -3.01
CA GLN A 397 30.99 -10.54 -3.62
C GLN A 397 32.43 -10.84 -4.05
N ASP A 398 32.96 -12.03 -3.78
CA ASP A 398 34.35 -12.37 -4.05
C ASP A 398 34.57 -12.83 -5.50
N GLY A 399 35.78 -12.69 -6.03
CA GLY A 399 36.09 -13.14 -7.39
C GLY A 399 35.74 -12.13 -8.49
N GLN A 400 36.20 -12.36 -9.72
CA GLN A 400 35.96 -11.43 -10.84
C GLN A 400 34.60 -11.65 -11.49
N GLU A 401 34.13 -12.90 -11.50
CA GLU A 401 32.84 -13.37 -11.97
C GLU A 401 31.64 -12.71 -11.26
N ASN A 402 31.84 -12.23 -10.03
CA ASN A 402 30.79 -11.63 -9.21
C ASN A 402 30.73 -10.10 -9.30
N ALA A 403 31.35 -9.50 -10.32
CA ALA A 403 31.36 -8.06 -10.52
C ALA A 403 29.95 -7.44 -10.58
N ALA A 404 29.02 -8.09 -11.30
CA ALA A 404 27.63 -7.64 -11.36
C ALA A 404 26.95 -7.68 -9.99
N MET A 405 27.11 -8.78 -9.23
CA MET A 405 26.53 -8.91 -7.89
C MET A 405 27.07 -7.83 -6.94
N ARG A 406 28.40 -7.61 -6.94
CA ARG A 406 29.03 -6.53 -6.15
C ARG A 406 28.43 -5.17 -6.45
N GLN A 407 28.29 -4.83 -7.73
CA GLN A 407 27.79 -3.53 -8.15
C GLN A 407 26.32 -3.34 -7.77
N LEU A 408 25.48 -4.36 -7.99
CA LEU A 408 24.07 -4.33 -7.61
C LEU A 408 23.88 -4.19 -6.09
N ILE A 409 24.65 -4.92 -5.29
CA ILE A 409 24.62 -4.77 -3.82
C ILE A 409 25.06 -3.36 -3.42
N ALA A 410 26.16 -2.85 -3.99
CA ALA A 410 26.65 -1.51 -3.66
C ALA A 410 25.61 -0.40 -3.95
N TRP A 411 24.88 -0.51 -5.06
CA TRP A 411 23.80 0.43 -5.38
C TRP A 411 22.59 0.29 -4.46
N ALA A 412 22.13 -0.94 -4.20
CA ALA A 412 21.04 -1.19 -3.27
C ALA A 412 21.38 -0.78 -1.82
N GLN A 413 22.66 -0.71 -1.48
CA GLN A 413 23.17 -0.38 -0.15
C GLN A 413 23.22 1.13 0.15
N LYS A 414 23.12 2.01 -0.88
CA LYS A 414 23.39 3.46 -0.80
C LYS A 414 22.69 4.17 0.37
N ASP A 415 21.43 3.83 0.65
CA ASP A 415 20.61 4.47 1.68
C ASP A 415 20.31 3.53 2.86
N ARG A 416 21.17 2.53 3.08
CA ARG A 416 20.96 1.46 4.09
C ARG A 416 22.22 1.25 4.94
N PRO A 417 22.08 0.70 6.16
CA PRO A 417 23.23 0.35 7.01
C PRO A 417 24.18 -0.63 6.32
N GLU A 418 25.49 -0.39 6.41
CA GLU A 418 26.53 -1.18 5.75
C GLU A 418 26.35 -2.70 5.94
N GLY A 419 26.55 -3.45 4.85
CA GLY A 419 26.43 -4.90 4.81
C GLY A 419 25.02 -5.46 5.01
N GLN A 420 23.99 -4.63 5.21
CA GLN A 420 22.61 -5.10 5.41
C GLN A 420 22.08 -5.86 4.19
N VAL A 421 22.31 -5.34 2.97
CA VAL A 421 21.80 -5.96 1.75
C VAL A 421 22.46 -7.31 1.52
N ALA A 422 23.79 -7.40 1.67
CA ALA A 422 24.52 -8.67 1.53
C ALA A 422 24.05 -9.73 2.54
N ARG A 423 23.84 -9.34 3.82
CA ARG A 423 23.29 -10.23 4.86
C ARG A 423 21.89 -10.72 4.53
N TRP A 424 21.03 -9.82 4.06
CA TRP A 424 19.67 -10.15 3.63
C TRP A 424 19.66 -11.16 2.47
N LEU A 425 20.47 -10.93 1.44
CA LEU A 425 20.61 -11.85 0.32
C LEU A 425 21.12 -13.22 0.76
N ALA A 426 22.19 -13.26 1.58
CA ALA A 426 22.74 -14.50 2.11
C ALA A 426 21.70 -15.30 2.90
N ALA A 427 20.98 -14.65 3.81
CA ALA A 427 19.92 -15.27 4.61
C ALA A 427 18.79 -15.83 3.72
N SER A 428 18.39 -15.09 2.67
CA SER A 428 17.35 -15.54 1.73
C SER A 428 17.74 -16.76 0.89
N LEU A 429 19.04 -17.03 0.77
CA LEU A 429 19.61 -18.21 0.11
C LEU A 429 20.01 -19.31 1.12
N GLY A 430 19.73 -19.12 2.42
CA GLY A 430 20.11 -20.05 3.49
C GLY A 430 21.60 -20.09 3.79
N GLN A 431 22.37 -19.13 3.28
CA GLN A 431 23.80 -18.96 3.54
C GLN A 431 23.99 -18.27 4.89
N ALA A 432 25.00 -18.69 5.64
CA ALA A 432 25.36 -17.98 6.87
C ALA A 432 25.90 -16.59 6.50
N PRO A 433 25.33 -15.50 7.06
CA PRO A 433 25.88 -14.17 6.83
C PRO A 433 27.29 -14.10 7.41
N GLU A 434 28.18 -13.35 6.76
CA GLU A 434 29.49 -13.06 7.33
C GLU A 434 29.30 -12.33 8.67
N ALA A 435 30.03 -12.80 9.68
CA ALA A 435 29.88 -12.30 11.05
C ALA A 435 30.46 -10.89 11.16
N ASP A 436 29.59 -9.89 11.32
CA ASP A 436 30.00 -8.61 11.89
C ASP A 436 28.92 -8.02 12.82
N GLU A 437 29.38 -7.55 13.98
CA GLU A 437 28.60 -7.06 15.12
C GLU A 437 28.12 -5.61 14.91
N SER A 438 27.32 -5.35 13.87
CA SER A 438 26.59 -4.08 13.82
C SER A 438 25.27 -4.21 14.58
N ARG A 439 25.16 -3.50 15.71
CA ARG A 439 23.91 -3.20 16.43
C ARG A 439 22.96 -2.49 15.46
N THR A 440 22.22 -3.28 14.69
CA THR A 440 21.19 -2.75 13.80
C THR A 440 20.01 -2.33 14.68
N PRO A 441 19.41 -1.15 14.48
CA PRO A 441 18.27 -0.71 15.28
C PRO A 441 17.17 -1.77 15.27
N PRO A 442 16.50 -2.03 16.40
CA PRO A 442 15.47 -3.06 16.52
C PRO A 442 14.27 -2.84 15.58
N ASP A 443 14.07 -1.63 15.06
CA ASP A 443 12.92 -1.21 14.25
C ASP A 443 13.18 -1.29 12.72
N ASP A 444 14.28 -1.88 12.28
CA ASP A 444 14.54 -2.08 10.85
C ASP A 444 13.86 -3.36 10.33
N SER A 445 12.99 -3.18 9.33
CA SER A 445 12.23 -4.27 8.70
C SER A 445 13.14 -5.27 7.97
N VAL A 446 14.23 -4.83 7.34
CA VAL A 446 15.16 -5.71 6.64
C VAL A 446 15.95 -6.58 7.62
N ALA A 447 16.48 -5.99 8.70
CA ALA A 447 17.16 -6.73 9.76
C ALA A 447 16.23 -7.71 10.48
N THR A 448 14.96 -7.35 10.69
CA THR A 448 13.97 -8.27 11.24
C THR A 448 13.66 -9.41 10.27
N ALA A 449 13.58 -9.14 8.97
CA ALA A 449 13.41 -10.19 7.95
C ALA A 449 14.60 -11.16 7.93
N VAL A 450 15.84 -10.67 8.07
CA VAL A 450 17.03 -11.51 8.22
C VAL A 450 16.88 -12.45 9.42
N ARG A 451 16.44 -11.95 10.58
CA ARG A 451 16.21 -12.80 11.77
C ARG A 451 15.19 -13.91 11.50
N VAL A 452 14.09 -13.59 10.82
CA VAL A 452 13.06 -14.57 10.46
C VAL A 452 13.63 -15.62 9.49
N MET A 453 14.36 -15.22 8.45
CA MET A 453 14.94 -16.14 7.47
C MET A 453 16.02 -17.03 8.07
N LEU A 454 16.86 -16.50 8.97
CA LEU A 454 17.84 -17.30 9.71
C LEU A 454 17.13 -18.30 10.65
N ALA A 455 16.09 -17.88 11.35
CA ALA A 455 15.30 -18.78 12.18
C ALA A 455 14.57 -19.86 11.36
N LEU A 456 14.07 -19.50 10.16
CA LEU A 456 13.50 -20.45 9.19
C LEU A 456 14.54 -21.46 8.74
N ALA A 457 15.80 -21.08 8.62
CA ALA A 457 16.87 -21.99 8.24
C ALA A 457 17.22 -23.02 9.33
N GLU A 458 16.85 -22.78 10.59
CA GLU A 458 17.05 -23.72 11.69
C GLU A 458 15.91 -24.75 11.72
N GLU A 459 14.76 -24.39 12.30
CA GLU A 459 13.58 -25.26 12.41
C GLU A 459 12.29 -24.43 12.48
N PRO A 460 11.11 -25.01 12.18
CA PRO A 460 9.82 -24.31 12.24
C PRO A 460 9.54 -23.59 13.57
N GLU A 461 9.92 -24.18 14.70
CA GLU A 461 9.67 -23.65 16.03
C GLU A 461 10.47 -22.37 16.32
N PHE A 462 11.68 -22.25 15.78
CA PHE A 462 12.46 -21.01 15.86
C PHE A 462 11.83 -19.93 14.99
N ALA A 463 11.41 -20.30 13.79
CA ALA A 463 10.72 -19.39 12.88
C ALA A 463 9.40 -18.87 13.47
N ALA A 464 8.65 -19.70 14.20
CA ALA A 464 7.43 -19.30 14.91
C ALA A 464 7.71 -18.15 15.90
N ARG A 465 8.73 -18.31 16.75
CA ARG A 465 9.13 -17.27 17.71
C ARG A 465 9.59 -15.99 17.02
N ALA A 466 10.35 -16.12 15.93
CA ALA A 466 10.84 -14.97 15.17
C ALA A 466 9.71 -14.24 14.43
N ALA A 467 8.67 -14.95 13.96
CA ALA A 467 7.57 -14.40 13.16
C ALA A 467 6.39 -13.85 13.98
N ALA A 468 6.26 -14.23 15.26
CA ALA A 468 5.09 -13.95 16.10
C ALA A 468 4.66 -12.47 16.15
N HIS A 469 5.63 -11.54 16.13
CA HIS A 469 5.36 -10.10 16.23
C HIS A 469 5.67 -9.32 14.95
N VAL A 470 5.95 -10.03 13.86
CA VAL A 470 6.41 -9.43 12.61
C VAL A 470 5.25 -8.80 11.84
N ASP A 471 5.46 -7.65 11.23
CA ASP A 471 4.48 -6.93 10.44
C ASP A 471 4.59 -7.24 8.94
N PHE A 472 3.70 -6.62 8.15
CA PHE A 472 3.67 -6.77 6.70
C PHE A 472 4.96 -6.27 6.03
N LEU A 473 5.51 -5.14 6.49
CA LEU A 473 6.72 -4.54 5.91
C LEU A 473 7.92 -5.48 6.01
N THR A 474 8.07 -6.12 7.16
CA THR A 474 9.10 -7.14 7.34
C THR A 474 8.84 -8.37 6.47
N PHE A 475 7.60 -8.88 6.41
CA PHE A 475 7.28 -10.07 5.61
C PHE A 475 7.47 -9.86 4.11
N ARG A 476 7.30 -8.63 3.61
CA ARG A 476 7.66 -8.28 2.24
C ARG A 476 9.12 -8.61 1.93
N HIS A 477 10.03 -8.47 2.89
CA HIS A 477 11.45 -8.81 2.74
C HIS A 477 11.75 -10.30 3.02
N VAL A 478 10.84 -11.01 3.69
CA VAL A 478 10.92 -12.48 3.90
C VAL A 478 10.44 -13.23 2.66
N GLY A 479 9.43 -12.71 1.96
CA GLY A 479 8.86 -13.26 0.73
C GLY A 479 7.61 -14.13 0.95
N THR A 480 6.76 -14.20 -0.06
CA THR A 480 5.49 -14.95 -0.04
C THR A 480 5.69 -16.45 0.09
N GLU A 481 6.70 -17.01 -0.60
CA GLU A 481 7.11 -18.43 -0.49
C GLU A 481 7.35 -18.84 0.99
N ALA A 482 8.14 -18.04 1.71
CA ALA A 482 8.45 -18.25 3.12
C ALA A 482 7.21 -18.05 4.00
N GLY A 483 6.42 -17.00 3.73
CA GLY A 483 5.17 -16.75 4.43
C GLY A 483 4.17 -17.90 4.32
N MET A 484 3.96 -18.43 3.11
CA MET A 484 3.13 -19.60 2.85
C MET A 484 3.66 -20.84 3.57
N LEU A 485 4.97 -21.10 3.49
CA LEU A 485 5.61 -22.24 4.15
C LEU A 485 5.40 -22.20 5.66
N LEU A 486 5.64 -21.04 6.28
CA LEU A 486 5.47 -20.85 7.72
C LEU A 486 4.00 -20.95 8.13
N ALA A 487 3.09 -20.27 7.43
CA ALA A 487 1.66 -20.33 7.74
C ALA A 487 1.12 -21.77 7.69
N ALA A 488 1.44 -22.50 6.62
CA ALA A 488 1.01 -23.88 6.46
C ALA A 488 1.64 -24.82 7.51
N GLU A 489 2.91 -24.62 7.86
CA GLU A 489 3.58 -25.42 8.88
C GLU A 489 3.04 -25.13 10.29
N PHE A 490 2.69 -23.88 10.62
CA PHE A 490 2.04 -23.53 11.89
C PHE A 490 0.65 -24.17 12.00
N GLU A 491 -0.12 -24.18 10.91
CA GLU A 491 -1.40 -24.89 10.87
C GLU A 491 -1.22 -26.40 11.09
N ARG A 492 -0.22 -27.01 10.43
CA ARG A 492 0.13 -28.43 10.62
C ARG A 492 0.51 -28.74 12.08
N LEU A 493 1.15 -27.80 12.77
CA LEU A 493 1.55 -27.90 14.18
C LEU A 493 0.42 -27.55 15.17
N GLY A 494 -0.72 -27.07 14.69
CA GLY A 494 -1.90 -26.74 15.50
C GLY A 494 -1.95 -25.31 16.03
N ASP A 495 -1.07 -24.41 15.58
CA ASP A 495 -1.12 -22.98 15.92
C ASP A 495 -1.90 -22.19 14.87
N ALA A 496 -3.22 -22.36 14.90
CA ALA A 496 -4.16 -21.72 13.97
C ALA A 496 -4.08 -20.19 13.99
N ALA A 497 -3.85 -19.60 15.18
CA ALA A 497 -3.78 -18.15 15.34
C ALA A 497 -2.52 -17.59 14.66
N LEU A 498 -1.36 -18.23 14.86
CA LEU A 498 -0.13 -17.82 14.20
C LEU A 498 -0.16 -18.14 12.70
N ALA A 499 -0.79 -19.23 12.29
CA ALA A 499 -0.98 -19.58 10.88
C ALA A 499 -1.78 -18.52 10.13
N ALA A 500 -2.98 -18.18 10.63
CA ALA A 500 -3.85 -17.17 10.04
C ALA A 500 -3.17 -15.80 10.00
N ARG A 501 -2.47 -15.42 11.09
CA ARG A 501 -1.71 -14.17 11.14
C ARG A 501 -0.58 -14.14 10.11
N THR A 502 0.23 -15.20 10.05
CA THR A 502 1.37 -15.31 9.14
C THR A 502 0.91 -15.27 7.67
N LEU A 503 -0.19 -15.96 7.36
CA LEU A 503 -0.79 -15.91 6.02
C LEU A 503 -1.22 -14.49 5.67
N ASP A 504 -1.91 -13.79 6.57
CA ASP A 504 -2.38 -12.42 6.35
C ASP A 504 -1.23 -11.43 6.10
N VAL A 505 -0.17 -11.48 6.93
CA VAL A 505 0.96 -10.55 6.82
C VAL A 505 1.93 -10.88 5.69
N SER A 506 1.91 -12.10 5.17
CA SER A 506 2.76 -12.47 4.04
C SER A 506 2.26 -11.91 2.70
N GLY A 507 1.01 -11.48 2.62
CA GLY A 507 0.41 -10.92 1.40
C GLY A 507 0.06 -11.95 0.34
N VAL A 508 0.12 -13.25 0.67
CA VAL A 508 -0.27 -14.37 -0.20
C VAL A 508 -1.75 -14.25 -0.58
N GLU A 509 -2.08 -14.49 -1.85
CA GLU A 509 -3.46 -14.48 -2.37
C GLU A 509 -4.19 -15.82 -2.11
N LEU A 510 -4.28 -16.21 -0.83
CA LEU A 510 -4.98 -17.40 -0.34
C LEU A 510 -5.74 -17.04 0.93
N ASP A 511 -7.00 -17.44 1.05
CA ASP A 511 -7.70 -17.30 2.33
C ASP A 511 -7.34 -18.44 3.30
N TYR A 512 -7.51 -18.18 4.60
CA TYR A 512 -7.14 -19.15 5.62
C TYR A 512 -8.01 -20.42 5.58
N GLY A 513 -9.27 -20.32 5.15
CA GLY A 513 -10.13 -21.49 4.94
C GLY A 513 -9.64 -22.38 3.80
N GLU A 514 -9.23 -21.79 2.68
CA GLU A 514 -8.59 -22.51 1.56
C GLU A 514 -7.31 -23.22 2.02
N LEU A 515 -6.47 -22.57 2.84
CA LEU A 515 -5.29 -23.21 3.44
C LEU A 515 -5.68 -24.46 4.26
N GLN A 516 -6.70 -24.36 5.10
CA GLN A 516 -7.20 -25.49 5.90
C GLN A 516 -7.79 -26.60 5.03
N ASP A 517 -8.52 -26.24 3.98
CA ASP A 517 -9.11 -27.20 3.05
C ASP A 517 -8.02 -27.93 2.23
N VAL A 518 -6.90 -27.27 1.91
CA VAL A 518 -5.71 -27.93 1.34
C VAL A 518 -5.10 -28.93 2.33
N LEU A 519 -4.79 -28.48 3.56
CA LEU A 519 -4.13 -29.32 4.55
C LEU A 519 -5.01 -30.47 5.07
N SER A 520 -6.34 -30.34 4.95
CA SER A 520 -7.29 -31.43 5.21
C SER A 520 -7.55 -32.33 3.99
N GLY A 521 -7.04 -31.98 2.81
CA GLY A 521 -7.18 -32.74 1.56
C GLY A 521 -8.52 -32.57 0.85
N LYS A 522 -9.33 -31.58 1.24
CA LYS A 522 -10.60 -31.25 0.56
C LYS A 522 -10.36 -30.44 -0.72
N LEU A 523 -9.26 -29.68 -0.78
CA LEU A 523 -8.90 -28.85 -1.91
C LEU A 523 -7.51 -29.25 -2.43
N PRO A 524 -7.35 -29.62 -3.71
CA PRO A 524 -6.03 -29.90 -4.27
C PRO A 524 -5.27 -28.59 -4.53
N VAL A 525 -3.95 -28.59 -4.26
CA VAL A 525 -3.08 -27.41 -4.48
C VAL A 525 -3.14 -26.91 -5.93
N GLU A 526 -3.35 -27.80 -6.89
CA GLU A 526 -3.44 -27.49 -8.32
C GLU A 526 -4.67 -26.66 -8.69
N SER A 527 -5.72 -26.70 -7.87
CA SER A 527 -6.89 -25.85 -8.06
C SER A 527 -6.63 -24.39 -7.69
N LEU A 528 -5.55 -24.12 -6.93
CA LEU A 528 -5.13 -22.78 -6.54
C LEU A 528 -4.33 -22.13 -7.69
N THR A 529 -5.05 -21.66 -8.70
CA THR A 529 -4.47 -21.03 -9.91
C THR A 529 -3.90 -19.63 -9.67
N THR A 530 -4.05 -19.08 -8.46
CA THR A 530 -3.48 -17.79 -8.06
C THR A 530 -2.05 -17.89 -7.58
N LEU A 531 -1.71 -19.02 -6.95
CA LEU A 531 -0.41 -19.19 -6.31
C LEU A 531 0.72 -19.28 -7.34
N ASP A 532 1.85 -18.68 -6.99
CA ASP A 532 3.11 -18.86 -7.69
C ASP A 532 3.72 -20.25 -7.42
N TRP A 533 4.85 -20.55 -8.06
CA TRP A 533 5.49 -21.85 -7.94
C TRP A 533 6.17 -22.08 -6.59
N GLY A 534 6.71 -21.04 -5.96
CA GLY A 534 7.28 -21.11 -4.62
C GLY A 534 6.22 -21.40 -3.58
N GLU A 535 5.10 -20.69 -3.62
CA GLU A 535 3.93 -20.89 -2.74
C GLU A 535 3.33 -22.29 -2.89
N ARG A 536 3.21 -22.81 -4.12
CA ARG A 536 2.76 -24.18 -4.35
C ARG A 536 3.73 -25.22 -3.81
N ALA A 537 5.03 -25.03 -4.06
CA ALA A 537 6.06 -25.91 -3.54
C ALA A 537 6.07 -25.91 -2.00
N ALA A 538 5.78 -24.77 -1.37
CA ALA A 538 5.63 -24.64 0.07
C ALA A 538 4.47 -25.47 0.62
N LEU A 539 3.28 -25.37 0.01
CA LEU A 539 2.13 -26.20 0.38
C LEU A 539 2.41 -27.69 0.20
N HIS A 540 2.99 -28.09 -0.95
CA HIS A 540 3.36 -29.48 -1.18
C HIS A 540 4.42 -30.00 -0.19
N LEU A 541 5.35 -29.16 0.25
CA LEU A 541 6.33 -29.52 1.27
C LEU A 541 5.64 -29.80 2.60
N VAL A 542 4.71 -28.94 3.04
CA VAL A 542 3.97 -29.15 4.28
C VAL A 542 3.10 -30.40 4.21
N LEU A 543 2.42 -30.65 3.08
CA LEU A 543 1.67 -31.89 2.85
C LEU A 543 2.58 -33.14 2.91
N ALA A 544 3.78 -33.08 2.34
CA ALA A 544 4.76 -34.16 2.42
C ALA A 544 5.20 -34.43 3.88
N ARG A 545 5.44 -33.36 4.65
CA ARG A 545 5.77 -33.43 6.08
C ARG A 545 4.61 -33.95 6.92
N GLN A 546 3.38 -33.60 6.58
CA GLN A 546 2.16 -34.10 7.23
C GLN A 546 1.97 -35.61 6.98
N LEU A 547 2.32 -36.11 5.79
CA LEU A 547 2.35 -37.54 5.51
C LEU A 547 3.40 -38.25 6.39
N ASP A 548 4.60 -37.68 6.54
CA ASP A 548 5.64 -38.22 7.42
C ASP A 548 5.20 -38.29 8.89
N ALA A 549 4.60 -37.21 9.40
CA ALA A 549 4.08 -37.15 10.77
C ALA A 549 2.97 -38.21 11.02
N ARG A 550 2.25 -38.62 9.98
CA ARG A 550 1.22 -39.67 10.03
C ARG A 550 1.75 -41.08 9.72
N GLY A 551 3.04 -41.22 9.41
CA GLY A 551 3.65 -42.49 9.01
C GLY A 551 3.27 -42.98 7.61
N GLY A 552 2.82 -42.10 6.72
CA GLY A 552 2.52 -42.39 5.32
C GLY A 552 3.75 -42.36 4.40
N ASP A 553 3.60 -42.83 3.15
CA ASP A 553 4.64 -42.70 2.12
C ASP A 553 4.62 -41.30 1.49
N SER A 554 5.63 -40.50 1.82
CA SER A 554 5.81 -39.13 1.32
C SER A 554 6.83 -39.02 0.19
N LYS A 555 7.44 -40.12 -0.28
CA LYS A 555 8.53 -40.07 -1.27
C LYS A 555 8.10 -39.37 -2.56
N ALA A 556 6.90 -39.66 -3.06
CA ALA A 556 6.35 -39.02 -4.24
C ALA A 556 6.05 -37.53 -4.00
N ALA A 557 5.56 -37.17 -2.81
CA ALA A 557 5.29 -35.79 -2.43
C ALA A 557 6.58 -34.95 -2.40
N TYR A 558 7.66 -35.44 -1.78
CA TYR A 558 8.96 -34.77 -1.81
C TYR A 558 9.57 -34.67 -3.20
N ALA A 559 9.42 -35.70 -4.04
CA ALA A 559 9.88 -35.66 -5.43
C ALA A 559 9.15 -34.58 -6.23
N ARG A 560 7.86 -34.40 -5.96
CA ARG A 560 7.07 -33.33 -6.56
C ARG A 560 7.55 -31.94 -6.15
N VAL A 561 7.79 -31.70 -4.86
CA VAL A 561 8.34 -30.41 -4.39
C VAL A 561 9.62 -30.08 -5.14
N LYS A 562 10.56 -31.03 -5.25
CA LYS A 562 11.82 -30.84 -5.99
C LYS A 562 11.63 -30.50 -7.47
N LYS A 563 10.54 -30.96 -8.10
CA LYS A 563 10.22 -30.64 -9.50
C LYS A 563 9.68 -29.22 -9.66
N GLU A 564 8.98 -28.70 -8.65
CA GLU A 564 8.35 -27.38 -8.67
C GLU A 564 9.33 -26.25 -8.25
N LEU A 565 10.45 -26.59 -7.61
CA LEU A 565 11.50 -25.64 -7.24
C LEU A 565 12.32 -25.19 -8.45
N LEU A 566 11.98 -24.02 -8.98
CA LEU A 566 12.72 -23.38 -10.07
C LEU A 566 13.94 -22.59 -9.56
N LEU A 567 13.76 -21.87 -8.46
CA LEU A 567 14.77 -20.99 -7.86
C LEU A 567 15.05 -21.39 -6.40
N PRO A 568 16.28 -21.16 -5.89
CA PRO A 568 16.55 -21.32 -4.46
C PRO A 568 15.74 -20.32 -3.64
N GLY A 569 15.30 -20.74 -2.46
CA GLY A 569 14.40 -19.98 -1.60
C GLY A 569 14.06 -20.74 -0.33
N ALA A 570 13.02 -20.31 0.38
CA ALA A 570 12.66 -20.84 1.70
C ALA A 570 12.34 -22.34 1.68
N VAL A 571 11.67 -22.83 0.65
CA VAL A 571 11.35 -24.27 0.51
C VAL A 571 12.60 -25.08 0.22
N THR A 572 13.55 -24.53 -0.56
CA THR A 572 14.85 -25.18 -0.78
C THR A 572 15.65 -25.29 0.52
N ILE A 573 15.64 -24.22 1.33
CA ILE A 573 16.28 -24.20 2.65
C ILE A 573 15.67 -25.25 3.57
N ALA A 574 14.34 -25.26 3.68
CA ALA A 574 13.61 -26.21 4.51
C ALA A 574 13.84 -27.66 4.08
N LEU A 575 13.87 -27.96 2.78
CA LEU A 575 14.19 -29.30 2.26
C LEU A 575 15.60 -29.78 2.65
N GLN A 576 16.55 -28.86 2.79
CA GLN A 576 17.95 -29.18 3.10
C GLN A 576 18.19 -29.27 4.61
N LYS A 577 17.54 -28.41 5.40
CA LYS A 577 17.88 -28.19 6.80
C LYS A 577 16.86 -28.76 7.79
N TRP A 578 15.58 -28.82 7.43
CA TRP A 578 14.56 -29.30 8.37
C TRP A 578 14.57 -30.82 8.46
N ASP A 579 14.57 -31.32 9.69
CA ASP A 579 14.32 -32.73 9.94
C ASP A 579 12.92 -33.14 9.49
N ARG A 580 12.83 -34.38 9.00
CA ARG A 580 11.55 -34.99 8.63
C ARG A 580 10.78 -35.33 9.91
N PRO A 581 9.49 -34.97 10.01
CA PRO A 581 8.69 -35.30 11.19
C PRO A 581 8.69 -36.80 11.44
N LYS A 582 8.84 -37.20 12.71
CA LYS A 582 8.69 -38.60 13.10
C LYS A 582 7.19 -38.90 13.25
N PRO A 583 6.75 -40.13 12.95
CA PRO A 583 5.38 -40.54 13.23
C PRO A 583 5.10 -40.39 14.72
N SER A 584 4.14 -39.54 15.09
CA SER A 584 3.66 -39.44 16.46
C SER A 584 2.14 -39.69 16.46
N GLY A 585 1.68 -40.51 17.41
CA GLY A 585 0.25 -40.70 17.64
C GLY A 585 -0.41 -39.53 18.38
N ALA A 586 0.39 -38.51 18.76
CA ALA A 586 -0.08 -37.30 19.40
C ALA A 586 -0.71 -36.38 18.33
N VAL A 587 -1.97 -36.03 18.52
CA VAL A 587 -2.65 -35.04 17.69
C VAL A 587 -2.09 -33.67 18.04
N ALA A 588 -1.93 -32.79 17.05
CA ALA A 588 -1.60 -31.39 17.27
C ALA A 588 -2.56 -30.78 18.31
N GLY A 589 -2.04 -30.41 19.48
CA GLY A 589 -2.82 -29.98 20.65
C GLY A 589 -2.50 -30.73 21.95
N ASP A 590 -1.85 -31.90 21.90
CA ASP A 590 -1.34 -32.59 23.09
C ASP A 590 -0.02 -31.98 23.57
N THR A 591 -0.03 -30.71 23.95
CA THR A 591 0.95 -30.25 24.94
C THR A 591 0.44 -30.71 26.29
N VAL A 592 1.08 -31.74 26.84
CA VAL A 592 1.02 -32.07 28.27
C VAL A 592 1.31 -30.78 29.07
N PRO A 593 0.53 -30.48 30.13
CA PRO A 593 0.55 -29.20 30.83
C PRO A 593 1.92 -28.77 31.37
#